data_AF-A0A518FQL4-F1
#
_entry.id   AF-A0A518FQL4-F1
#
_cell.length_a   1.000
_cell.length_b   1.000
_cell.length_c   1.000
_cell.angle_alpha   90.00
_cell.angle_beta   90.00
_cell.angle_gamma   90.00
#
_symmetry.space_group_name_H-M   'P 1'
#
loop_
_entity.id
_entity.type
_entity.pdbx_description
1 polymer ?
#
loop_
_entity_poly.entity_id
_entity_poly.type
_entity_poly.pdbx_seq_one_letter_code
_entity_poly.pdbx_strand_id
1 'polypeptide(L)'
;MSINDKYDSFTHDNGYPYVKWIVICLLSIHGGLLVYQSKMDSPTLNEPGHLAAGISYLEHGRFELYRVNPPLIRLLAAAPVYSYAKTDWGGMFEGVGARPIYNVSQDFIKVNDKQIFDLVTKARWACIPLSLLGAVVVFMWSSKLYGTRAGIWALILWCFSPTILGYGHLITCDMGGTALGVLASYFFWRWLMSYSWRAAILAGVFLGVALLAKTTLLIFIPLWPLMWLIWNYSGNQYETGQRLGKRSFCQMIVIFCLGIYVINIGYAFEGSLEKLSSLNFVSKSLTTENKGANRFANSWIGNLPVPLPKNYLLGIDLQKKDLEGIPYPSFLRNEFQKQGWWYYYLYGFGVKTPLGILLLLAMTVYWHLKYCRNSKLWRDEMILLIPAVSIFVLVSSHTGFSEHYRYILPVMPFLFIWISSVTLWKMTVPITIARIAICGAVLSSMWVYPHSLSYFNEIVGGPENGHNHMINSSIDWGQDLKYLKKWVDAHPENTPLSIAYYSDVNPKSAGIEFKLPPMRTIGFNSEAIPNALKPGWYLISVNFMKGYPWRLADSEGVEMKSRQYAFSYFAKLEPVDRIGYSIYVYHITENDIQRLKTE
;
A
#
# COMPACT_ATOMS: atom_id res chain seq x y z
N MET A 1 28.89 -35.27 0.98
CA MET A 1 28.02 -35.41 2.17
C MET A 1 26.63 -34.94 1.77
N SER A 2 25.67 -35.87 1.67
CA SER A 2 24.37 -35.61 1.04
C SER A 2 23.58 -34.54 1.81
N ILE A 3 22.75 -33.77 1.10
CA ILE A 3 21.86 -32.74 1.67
C ILE A 3 20.84 -33.36 2.66
N ASN A 4 20.69 -34.69 2.66
CA ASN A 4 19.65 -35.40 3.40
C ASN A 4 19.95 -35.54 4.90
N ASP A 5 21.22 -35.64 5.33
CA ASP A 5 21.55 -35.79 6.76
C ASP A 5 21.56 -34.46 7.54
N LYS A 6 21.24 -33.34 6.86
CA LYS A 6 21.26 -32.00 7.47
C LYS A 6 19.89 -31.47 7.88
N TYR A 7 18.81 -32.13 7.49
CA TYR A 7 17.46 -31.67 7.85
C TYR A 7 17.13 -31.90 9.34
N ASP A 8 17.69 -32.95 9.95
CA ASP A 8 17.44 -33.26 11.37
C ASP A 8 18.35 -32.48 12.35
N SER A 9 19.36 -31.75 11.87
CA SER A 9 20.26 -30.97 12.74
C SER A 9 19.88 -29.49 12.90
N PHE A 10 18.86 -29.00 12.18
CA PHE A 10 18.41 -27.59 12.27
C PHE A 10 17.14 -27.39 13.09
N THR A 11 16.48 -28.46 13.53
CA THR A 11 15.27 -28.42 14.37
C THR A 11 15.57 -28.42 15.88
N HIS A 12 16.84 -28.56 16.27
CA HIS A 12 17.30 -28.57 17.67
C HIS A 12 18.19 -27.37 18.04
N ASP A 13 17.97 -26.20 17.44
CA ASP A 13 18.58 -24.98 17.98
C ASP A 13 17.74 -24.54 19.19
N ASN A 14 18.09 -25.07 20.37
CA ASN A 14 17.62 -24.60 21.68
C ASN A 14 17.86 -23.09 21.73
N GLY A 15 16.83 -22.32 21.37
CA GLY A 15 16.92 -20.91 21.07
C GLY A 15 17.64 -20.18 22.19
N TYR A 16 18.83 -19.67 21.89
CA TYR A 16 19.61 -18.92 22.85
C TYR A 16 18.74 -17.82 23.49
N PRO A 17 18.81 -17.60 24.81
CA PRO A 17 17.94 -16.65 25.51
C PRO A 17 18.00 -15.23 24.92
N TYR A 18 19.09 -14.87 24.23
CA TYR A 18 19.23 -13.57 23.57
C TYR A 18 18.33 -13.39 22.34
N VAL A 19 17.89 -14.46 21.65
CA VAL A 19 17.06 -14.34 20.43
C VAL A 19 15.74 -13.63 20.73
N LYS A 20 15.10 -14.00 21.85
CA LYS A 20 13.87 -13.35 22.31
C LYS A 20 14.08 -11.84 22.49
N TRP A 21 15.19 -11.45 23.11
CA TRP A 21 15.52 -10.04 23.33
C TRP A 21 15.83 -9.28 22.03
N ILE A 22 16.50 -9.92 21.06
CA ILE A 22 16.72 -9.34 19.73
C ILE A 22 15.39 -9.06 19.04
N VAL A 23 14.48 -10.04 19.04
CA VAL A 23 13.15 -9.89 18.41
C VAL A 23 12.35 -8.78 19.10
N ILE A 24 12.31 -8.74 20.43
CA ILE A 24 11.64 -7.67 21.18
C ILE A 24 12.26 -6.31 20.85
N CYS A 25 13.58 -6.21 20.78
CA CYS A 25 14.28 -4.97 20.43
C CYS A 25 13.90 -4.49 19.03
N LEU A 26 13.98 -5.36 18.02
CA LEU A 26 13.61 -5.02 16.63
C LEU A 26 12.15 -4.61 16.48
N LEU A 27 11.22 -5.32 17.15
CA LEU A 27 9.80 -4.95 17.17
C LEU A 27 9.56 -3.62 17.87
N SER A 28 10.28 -3.34 18.96
CA SER A 28 10.18 -2.07 19.70
C SER A 28 10.71 -0.90 18.87
N ILE A 29 11.84 -1.09 18.17
CA ILE A 29 12.38 -0.11 17.23
C ILE A 29 11.37 0.15 16.12
N HIS A 30 10.86 -0.90 15.47
CA HIS A 30 9.89 -0.75 14.39
C HIS A 30 8.60 -0.03 14.85
N GLY A 31 8.04 -0.43 15.99
CA GLY A 31 6.89 0.24 16.60
C GLY A 31 7.19 1.71 16.92
N GLY A 32 8.36 2.01 17.50
CA GLY A 32 8.79 3.38 17.78
C GLY A 32 8.92 4.25 16.53
N LEU A 33 9.52 3.70 15.46
CA LEU A 33 9.65 4.39 14.17
C LEU A 33 8.27 4.70 13.57
N LEU A 34 7.33 3.76 13.62
CA LEU A 34 5.96 3.97 13.12
C LEU A 34 5.17 4.96 13.99
N VAL A 35 5.33 4.93 15.31
CA VAL A 35 4.70 5.89 16.22
C VAL A 35 5.22 7.31 15.96
N TYR A 36 6.53 7.47 15.75
CA TYR A 36 7.10 8.78 15.43
C TYR A 36 6.56 9.32 14.09
N GLN A 37 6.59 8.52 13.02
CA GLN A 37 6.02 8.92 11.72
C GLN A 37 4.53 9.25 11.82
N SER A 38 3.74 8.44 12.53
CA SER A 38 2.30 8.68 12.70
C SER A 38 1.97 10.05 13.33
N LYS A 39 2.89 10.58 14.15
CA LYS A 39 2.81 11.90 14.79
C LYS A 39 3.33 13.02 13.89
N MET A 40 4.40 12.77 13.14
CA MET A 40 5.06 13.81 12.34
C MET A 40 4.41 14.01 10.97
N ASP A 41 3.82 12.98 10.39
CA ASP A 41 3.15 13.07 9.11
C ASP A 41 1.77 13.71 9.28
N SER A 42 1.39 14.60 8.37
CA SER A 42 0.01 15.08 8.22
C SER A 42 -0.90 14.01 7.60
N PRO A 43 -2.23 14.15 7.67
CA PRO A 43 -3.15 13.25 6.99
C PRO A 43 -2.85 13.22 5.49
N THR A 44 -2.72 12.01 4.95
CA THR A 44 -2.65 11.82 3.50
C THR A 44 -4.01 12.06 2.85
N LEU A 45 -4.04 12.22 1.52
CA LEU A 45 -5.27 12.50 0.75
C LEU A 45 -6.48 11.61 1.09
N ASN A 46 -6.26 10.34 1.41
CA ASN A 46 -7.35 9.37 1.58
C ASN A 46 -7.67 9.04 3.05
N GLU A 47 -6.81 9.41 4.00
CA GLU A 47 -6.98 9.03 5.40
C GLU A 47 -8.21 9.65 6.07
N PRO A 48 -8.51 10.94 5.87
CA PRO A 48 -9.75 11.53 6.40
C PRO A 48 -11.00 10.81 5.89
N GLY A 49 -11.04 10.47 4.59
CA GLY A 49 -12.12 9.68 4.02
C GLY A 49 -12.21 8.28 4.63
N HIS A 50 -11.09 7.55 4.74
CA HIS A 50 -11.08 6.24 5.40
C HIS A 50 -11.60 6.32 6.84
N LEU A 51 -11.19 7.34 7.60
CA LEU A 51 -11.60 7.53 8.97
C LEU A 51 -13.10 7.85 9.10
N ALA A 52 -13.59 8.79 8.29
CA ALA A 52 -15.01 9.14 8.22
C ALA A 52 -15.87 7.92 7.86
N ALA A 53 -15.42 7.09 6.89
CA ALA A 53 -16.11 5.85 6.56
C ALA A 53 -16.13 4.84 7.71
N GLY A 54 -15.01 4.66 8.41
CA GLY A 54 -14.97 3.79 9.59
C GLY A 54 -15.92 4.24 10.69
N ILE A 55 -16.00 5.54 10.97
CA ILE A 55 -16.94 6.13 11.93
C ILE A 55 -18.38 5.89 11.47
N SER A 56 -18.70 6.18 10.21
CA SER A 56 -20.04 5.97 9.64
C SER A 56 -20.52 4.52 9.81
N TYR A 57 -19.62 3.56 9.65
CA TYR A 57 -19.93 2.13 9.76
C TYR A 57 -20.23 1.73 11.20
N LEU A 58 -19.49 2.28 12.17
CA LEU A 58 -19.74 2.09 13.59
C LEU A 58 -21.03 2.78 14.04
N GLU A 59 -21.35 3.97 13.50
CA GLU A 59 -22.55 4.75 13.86
C GLU A 59 -23.84 4.15 13.28
N HIS A 60 -23.81 3.75 12.01
CA HIS A 60 -25.03 3.43 11.25
C HIS A 60 -25.13 1.96 10.83
N GLY A 61 -24.05 1.19 10.87
CA GLY A 61 -24.03 -0.18 10.35
C GLY A 61 -24.23 -0.27 8.83
N ARG A 62 -23.93 0.80 8.08
CA ARG A 62 -24.11 0.89 6.62
C ARG A 62 -22.78 1.06 5.91
N PHE A 63 -22.53 0.33 4.81
CA PHE A 63 -21.18 0.21 4.23
C PHE A 63 -20.97 0.97 2.90
N GLU A 64 -21.96 1.75 2.45
CA GLU A 64 -21.99 2.41 1.15
C GLU A 64 -20.91 3.48 0.93
N LEU A 65 -20.58 4.24 1.98
CA LEU A 65 -19.79 5.48 1.92
C LEU A 65 -18.44 5.28 1.23
N TYR A 66 -17.72 4.20 1.58
CA TYR A 66 -16.43 3.87 0.97
C TYR A 66 -16.32 2.39 0.56
N ARG A 67 -17.24 1.93 -0.30
CA ARG A 67 -17.31 0.52 -0.71
C ARG A 67 -16.14 -0.04 -1.53
N VAL A 68 -15.25 0.80 -2.10
CA VAL A 68 -14.11 0.34 -2.96
C VAL A 68 -13.20 -0.66 -2.27
N ASN A 69 -12.92 -0.42 -0.98
CA ASN A 69 -12.09 -1.30 -0.19
C ASN A 69 -12.96 -1.95 0.91
N PRO A 70 -12.56 -3.11 1.46
CA PRO A 70 -13.30 -3.76 2.54
C PRO A 70 -13.11 -3.07 3.91
N PRO A 71 -13.98 -3.29 4.91
CA PRO A 71 -14.17 -2.40 6.04
C PRO A 71 -13.22 -2.61 7.23
N LEU A 72 -12.46 -3.72 7.30
CA LEU A 72 -11.77 -4.10 8.55
C LEU A 72 -10.80 -3.02 9.05
N ILE A 73 -9.95 -2.49 8.16
CA ILE A 73 -8.88 -1.58 8.56
C ILE A 73 -9.43 -0.24 9.04
N ARG A 74 -10.50 0.25 8.41
CA ARG A 74 -11.11 1.52 8.82
C ARG A 74 -11.96 1.39 10.10
N LEU A 75 -12.61 0.25 10.32
CA LEU A 75 -13.29 -0.03 11.58
C LEU A 75 -12.28 -0.02 12.75
N LEU A 76 -11.15 -0.71 12.56
CA LEU A 76 -10.05 -0.72 13.53
C LEU A 76 -9.51 0.70 13.80
N ALA A 77 -9.26 1.48 12.75
CA ALA A 77 -8.73 2.83 12.85
C ALA A 77 -9.72 3.83 13.47
N ALA A 78 -11.02 3.67 13.21
CA ALA A 78 -12.06 4.54 13.75
C ALA A 78 -12.36 4.28 15.23
N ALA A 79 -12.22 3.03 15.70
CA ALA A 79 -12.54 2.64 17.07
C ALA A 79 -11.99 3.57 18.18
N PRO A 80 -10.70 3.97 18.20
CA PRO A 80 -10.16 4.84 19.26
C PRO A 80 -10.64 6.30 19.20
N VAL A 81 -11.24 6.74 18.09
CA VAL A 81 -11.63 8.14 17.89
C VAL A 81 -13.14 8.35 17.74
N TYR A 82 -13.87 7.25 17.57
CA TYR A 82 -15.30 7.22 17.32
C TYR A 82 -16.12 8.09 18.27
N SER A 83 -15.80 8.10 19.56
CA SER A 83 -16.63 8.77 20.57
C SER A 83 -16.50 10.30 20.62
N TYR A 84 -15.52 10.89 19.92
CA TYR A 84 -15.27 12.35 19.98
C TYR A 84 -14.91 12.98 18.62
N ALA A 85 -14.75 12.17 17.56
CA ALA A 85 -14.69 12.68 16.21
C ALA A 85 -16.04 13.33 15.87
N LYS A 86 -16.01 14.53 15.28
CA LYS A 86 -17.22 15.18 14.79
C LYS A 86 -17.54 14.65 13.41
N THR A 87 -18.82 14.49 13.11
CA THR A 87 -19.28 13.97 11.83
C THR A 87 -20.18 14.98 11.14
N ASP A 88 -20.03 15.08 9.83
CA ASP A 88 -20.92 15.80 8.94
C ASP A 88 -21.13 14.94 7.70
N TRP A 89 -22.39 14.63 7.44
CA TRP A 89 -22.82 13.75 6.36
C TRP A 89 -23.47 14.55 5.22
N GLY A 90 -23.36 15.89 5.20
CA GLY A 90 -23.96 16.76 4.19
C GLY A 90 -23.53 16.43 2.76
N GLY A 91 -22.27 16.06 2.55
CA GLY A 91 -21.74 15.62 1.26
C GLY A 91 -22.09 14.18 0.87
N MET A 92 -22.87 13.46 1.68
CA MET A 92 -23.27 12.09 1.40
C MET A 92 -24.32 12.05 0.27
N PHE A 93 -24.07 11.20 -0.72
CA PHE A 93 -25.04 10.89 -1.77
C PHE A 93 -24.90 9.44 -2.20
N GLU A 94 -26.02 8.84 -2.61
CA GLU A 94 -26.04 7.48 -3.15
C GLU A 94 -26.46 7.49 -4.63
N GLY A 95 -25.82 6.61 -5.40
CA GLY A 95 -26.09 6.44 -6.82
C GLY A 95 -25.25 5.32 -7.40
N VAL A 96 -25.59 4.88 -8.61
CA VAL A 96 -24.88 3.82 -9.32
C VAL A 96 -23.44 4.27 -9.60
N GLY A 97 -22.47 3.63 -8.94
CA GLY A 97 -21.05 3.98 -9.01
C GLY A 97 -20.66 5.29 -8.32
N ALA A 98 -21.48 5.79 -7.41
CA ALA A 98 -21.20 7.00 -6.63
C ALA A 98 -19.92 6.88 -5.79
N ARG A 99 -19.28 8.04 -5.54
CA ARG A 99 -18.07 8.20 -4.71
C ARG A 99 -18.27 9.31 -3.66
N PRO A 100 -19.25 9.17 -2.74
CA PRO A 100 -19.57 10.22 -1.76
C PRO A 100 -18.39 10.52 -0.82
N ILE A 101 -17.47 9.55 -0.67
CA ILE A 101 -16.28 9.69 0.16
C ILE A 101 -15.47 10.96 -0.10
N TYR A 102 -15.37 11.43 -1.34
CA TYR A 102 -14.57 12.61 -1.64
C TYR A 102 -15.18 13.91 -1.11
N ASN A 103 -16.52 13.98 -1.02
CA ASN A 103 -17.23 15.12 -0.46
C ASN A 103 -17.26 15.01 1.07
N VAL A 104 -17.65 13.83 1.59
CA VAL A 104 -17.69 13.57 3.03
C VAL A 104 -16.31 13.71 3.67
N SER A 105 -15.22 13.37 2.97
CA SER A 105 -13.85 13.63 3.45
C SER A 105 -13.58 15.12 3.67
N GLN A 106 -14.07 15.99 2.78
CA GLN A 106 -13.93 17.44 2.92
C GLN A 106 -14.75 17.97 4.09
N ASP A 107 -16.01 17.54 4.21
CA ASP A 107 -16.88 17.94 5.33
C ASP A 107 -16.30 17.47 6.67
N PHE A 108 -15.78 16.24 6.72
CA PHE A 108 -15.12 15.68 7.89
C PHE A 108 -13.87 16.48 8.29
N ILE A 109 -13.05 16.92 7.33
CA ILE A 109 -11.91 17.80 7.60
C ILE A 109 -12.40 19.14 8.17
N LYS A 110 -13.41 19.76 7.54
CA LYS A 110 -13.94 21.08 7.93
C LYS A 110 -14.47 21.07 9.37
N VAL A 111 -15.29 20.09 9.75
CA VAL A 111 -15.84 20.03 11.12
C VAL A 111 -14.82 19.62 12.18
N ASN A 112 -13.70 19.01 11.77
CA ASN A 112 -12.62 18.60 12.65
C ASN A 112 -11.33 19.42 12.47
N ASP A 113 -11.36 20.59 11.83
CA ASP A 113 -10.17 21.36 11.43
C ASP A 113 -9.12 21.50 12.56
N LYS A 114 -9.57 21.82 13.77
CA LYS A 114 -8.71 21.99 14.96
C LYS A 114 -8.14 20.69 15.54
N GLN A 115 -8.72 19.53 15.22
CA GLN A 115 -8.37 18.23 15.82
C GLN A 115 -8.01 17.15 14.78
N ILE A 116 -8.03 17.45 13.47
CA ILE A 116 -7.85 16.47 12.40
C ILE A 116 -6.49 15.75 12.50
N PHE A 117 -5.43 16.48 12.89
CA PHE A 117 -4.11 15.91 13.09
C PHE A 117 -4.09 14.89 14.24
N ASP A 118 -4.76 15.19 15.35
CA ASP A 118 -4.84 14.31 16.52
C ASP A 118 -5.69 13.07 16.24
N LEU A 119 -6.86 13.26 15.60
CA LEU A 119 -7.74 12.18 15.18
C LEU A 119 -7.01 11.17 14.31
N VAL A 120 -6.34 11.65 13.25
CA VAL A 120 -5.62 10.77 12.32
C VAL A 120 -4.44 10.10 13.01
N THR A 121 -3.67 10.81 13.85
CA THR A 121 -2.56 10.20 14.60
C THR A 121 -3.04 9.07 15.53
N LYS A 122 -4.13 9.27 16.29
CA LYS A 122 -4.68 8.22 17.18
C LYS A 122 -5.28 7.06 16.41
N ALA A 123 -5.94 7.32 15.29
CA ALA A 123 -6.46 6.29 14.40
C ALA A 123 -5.32 5.43 13.80
N ARG A 124 -4.21 6.07 13.38
CA ARG A 124 -3.00 5.39 12.90
C ARG A 124 -2.39 4.46 13.94
N TRP A 125 -2.40 4.82 15.23
CA TRP A 125 -1.88 3.94 16.29
C TRP A 125 -2.63 2.61 16.39
N ALA A 126 -3.92 2.58 16.08
CA ALA A 126 -4.67 1.33 16.01
C ALA A 126 -4.24 0.43 14.85
N CYS A 127 -3.64 0.99 13.79
CA CYS A 127 -3.13 0.24 12.63
C CYS A 127 -1.71 -0.32 12.84
N ILE A 128 -0.86 0.32 13.65
CA ILE A 128 0.54 -0.11 13.91
C ILE A 128 0.65 -1.59 14.35
N PRO A 129 -0.22 -2.12 15.24
CA PRO A 129 -0.22 -3.54 15.60
C PRO A 129 -0.30 -4.51 14.41
N LEU A 130 -0.92 -4.12 13.29
CA LEU A 130 -0.97 -4.96 12.09
C LEU A 130 0.41 -5.07 11.43
N SER A 131 1.19 -4.00 11.39
CA SER A 131 2.56 -4.07 10.86
C SER A 131 3.47 -4.92 11.76
N LEU A 132 3.33 -4.78 13.08
CA LEU A 132 4.03 -5.63 14.07
C LEU A 132 3.65 -7.11 13.93
N LEU A 133 2.37 -7.40 13.70
CA LEU A 133 1.90 -8.75 13.42
C LEU A 133 2.56 -9.31 12.15
N GLY A 134 2.64 -8.53 11.07
CA GLY A 134 3.36 -8.91 9.86
C GLY A 134 4.83 -9.24 10.13
N ALA A 135 5.52 -8.40 10.90
CA ALA A 135 6.91 -8.61 11.32
C ALA A 135 7.09 -9.94 12.08
N VAL A 136 6.21 -10.23 13.03
CA VAL A 136 6.20 -11.48 13.80
C VAL A 136 5.95 -12.69 12.90
N VAL A 137 5.01 -12.61 11.96
CA VAL A 137 4.72 -13.70 11.01
C VAL A 137 5.91 -13.99 10.12
N VAL A 138 6.55 -12.94 9.58
CA VAL A 138 7.75 -13.08 8.72
C VAL A 138 8.90 -13.72 9.50
N PHE A 139 9.15 -13.29 10.74
CA PHE A 139 10.12 -13.92 11.63
C PHE A 139 9.81 -15.40 11.89
N MET A 140 8.57 -15.71 12.29
CA MET A 140 8.15 -17.07 12.63
C MET A 140 8.20 -18.01 11.43
N TRP A 141 7.74 -17.54 10.26
CA TRP A 141 7.69 -18.36 9.05
C TRP A 141 9.09 -18.62 8.52
N SER A 142 9.92 -17.58 8.39
CA SER A 142 11.32 -17.75 7.98
C SER A 142 12.10 -18.64 8.95
N SER A 143 11.91 -18.47 10.27
CA SER A 143 12.57 -19.32 11.26
C SER A 143 12.23 -20.80 11.10
N LYS A 144 10.99 -21.12 10.71
CA LYS A 144 10.55 -22.51 10.48
C LYS A 144 11.07 -23.10 9.17
N LEU A 145 11.30 -22.28 8.15
CA LEU A 145 11.81 -22.74 6.85
C LEU A 145 13.33 -22.87 6.84
N TYR A 146 14.03 -21.91 7.45
CA TYR A 146 15.47 -21.71 7.25
C TYR A 146 16.27 -21.58 8.56
N GLY A 147 15.60 -21.69 9.71
CA GLY A 147 16.21 -21.55 11.03
C GLY A 147 16.21 -20.12 11.58
N THR A 148 16.48 -19.98 12.88
CA THR A 148 16.32 -18.73 13.65
C THR A 148 17.09 -17.54 13.08
N ARG A 149 18.29 -17.75 12.51
CA ARG A 149 19.10 -16.67 11.90
C ARG A 149 18.40 -16.05 10.70
N ALA A 150 17.80 -16.87 9.85
CA ALA A 150 17.00 -16.42 8.71
C ALA A 150 15.79 -15.62 9.20
N GLY A 151 15.13 -16.10 10.26
CA GLY A 151 14.05 -15.37 10.92
C GLY A 151 14.42 -13.95 11.30
N ILE A 152 15.57 -13.78 11.97
CA ILE A 152 16.09 -12.46 12.36
C ILE A 152 16.37 -11.59 11.13
N TRP A 153 16.93 -12.15 10.05
CA TRP A 153 17.20 -11.39 8.82
C TRP A 153 15.91 -10.94 8.13
N ALA A 154 14.91 -11.82 8.04
CA ALA A 154 13.60 -11.49 7.50
C ALA A 154 12.91 -10.39 8.33
N LEU A 155 13.08 -10.44 9.67
CA LEU A 155 12.59 -9.41 10.58
C LEU A 155 13.31 -8.07 10.37
N ILE A 156 14.64 -8.06 10.21
CA ILE A 156 15.40 -6.84 9.91
C ILE A 156 14.93 -6.22 8.59
N LEU A 157 14.77 -7.03 7.53
CA LEU A 157 14.27 -6.57 6.23
C LEU A 157 12.87 -5.95 6.34
N TRP A 158 11.98 -6.53 7.15
CA TRP A 158 10.67 -5.93 7.42
C TRP A 158 10.78 -4.61 8.20
N CYS A 159 11.47 -4.63 9.35
CA CYS A 159 11.51 -3.50 10.27
C CYS A 159 12.14 -2.24 9.68
N PHE A 160 13.11 -2.41 8.79
CA PHE A 160 13.89 -1.31 8.18
C PHE A 160 13.66 -1.17 6.67
N SER A 161 12.60 -1.78 6.11
CA SER A 161 12.22 -1.50 4.72
C SER A 161 11.59 -0.11 4.64
N PRO A 162 12.04 0.78 3.75
CA PRO A 162 11.43 2.11 3.59
C PRO A 162 10.00 1.98 3.09
N THR A 163 9.72 0.96 2.27
CA THR A 163 8.38 0.63 1.82
C THR A 163 7.48 0.19 2.98
N ILE A 164 7.95 -0.65 3.90
CA ILE A 164 7.14 -1.04 5.08
C ILE A 164 6.92 0.17 6.00
N LEU A 165 7.97 0.96 6.29
CA LEU A 165 7.87 2.13 7.16
C LEU A 165 6.92 3.20 6.58
N GLY A 166 7.03 3.50 5.29
CA GLY A 166 6.22 4.53 4.63
C GLY A 166 4.71 4.27 4.62
N TYR A 167 4.27 3.01 4.69
CA TYR A 167 2.84 2.66 4.75
C TYR A 167 2.41 2.08 6.11
N GLY A 168 3.35 1.77 7.00
CA GLY A 168 3.12 0.91 8.16
C GLY A 168 2.17 1.49 9.21
N HIS A 169 2.13 2.82 9.28
CA HIS A 169 1.31 3.54 10.25
C HIS A 169 0.00 4.07 9.66
N LEU A 170 -0.17 4.10 8.33
CA LEU A 170 -1.31 4.75 7.68
C LEU A 170 -2.62 3.98 7.89
N ILE A 171 -3.76 4.69 7.85
CA ILE A 171 -5.11 4.10 7.96
C ILE A 171 -5.50 3.29 6.70
N THR A 172 -4.67 3.30 5.67
CA THR A 172 -4.96 2.67 4.39
C THR A 172 -4.99 1.14 4.51
N CYS A 173 -5.66 0.50 3.56
CA CYS A 173 -5.78 -0.96 3.54
C CYS A 173 -4.47 -1.69 3.17
N ASP A 174 -3.38 -0.96 2.88
CA ASP A 174 -2.16 -1.52 2.28
C ASP A 174 -1.37 -2.37 3.27
N MET A 175 -0.97 -1.80 4.42
CA MET A 175 -0.20 -2.53 5.42
C MET A 175 -1.03 -3.63 6.07
N GLY A 176 -2.28 -3.30 6.45
CA GLY A 176 -3.19 -4.26 7.05
C GLY A 176 -3.45 -5.47 6.14
N GLY A 177 -3.72 -5.23 4.86
CA GLY A 177 -3.84 -6.29 3.86
C GLY A 177 -2.55 -7.09 3.68
N THR A 178 -1.39 -6.44 3.71
CA THR A 178 -0.08 -7.11 3.59
C THR A 178 0.18 -8.07 4.76
N ALA A 179 -0.01 -7.60 6.00
CA ALA A 179 0.21 -8.41 7.21
C ALA A 179 -0.80 -9.55 7.36
N LEU A 180 -2.09 -9.29 7.10
CA LEU A 180 -3.14 -10.30 7.18
C LEU A 180 -3.06 -11.29 6.00
N GLY A 181 -2.59 -10.83 4.84
CA GLY A 181 -2.32 -11.69 3.69
C GLY A 181 -1.22 -12.71 3.96
N VAL A 182 -0.06 -12.28 4.47
CA VAL A 182 1.01 -13.22 4.85
C VAL A 182 0.59 -14.15 5.99
N LEU A 183 -0.21 -13.66 6.95
CA LEU A 183 -0.77 -14.50 8.02
C LEU A 183 -1.70 -15.59 7.48
N ALA A 184 -2.60 -15.24 6.55
CA ALA A 184 -3.49 -16.19 5.89
C ALA A 184 -2.69 -17.24 5.12
N SER A 185 -1.68 -16.81 4.34
CA SER A 185 -0.79 -17.72 3.62
C SER A 185 0.02 -18.63 4.54
N TYR A 186 0.46 -18.14 5.71
CA TYR A 186 1.13 -18.95 6.72
C TYR A 186 0.21 -20.08 7.22
N PHE A 187 -1.04 -19.78 7.58
CA PHE A 187 -1.97 -20.82 8.04
C PHE A 187 -2.39 -21.77 6.92
N PHE A 188 -2.51 -21.28 5.68
CA PHE A 188 -2.68 -22.14 4.51
C PHE A 188 -1.52 -23.13 4.33
N TRP A 189 -0.28 -22.65 4.45
CA TRP A 189 0.91 -23.51 4.45
C TRP A 189 0.90 -24.54 5.59
N ARG A 190 0.53 -24.14 6.81
CA ARG A 190 0.38 -25.06 7.95
C ARG A 190 -0.71 -26.12 7.73
N TRP A 191 -1.77 -25.78 7.01
CA TRP A 191 -2.79 -26.73 6.58
C TRP A 191 -2.23 -27.71 5.55
N LEU A 192 -1.53 -27.24 4.51
CA LEU A 192 -0.88 -28.10 3.52
C LEU A 192 0.12 -29.09 4.14
N MET A 193 0.79 -28.69 5.21
CA MET A 193 1.74 -29.54 5.95
C MET A 193 1.09 -30.61 6.83
N SER A 194 -0.12 -30.39 7.34
CA SER A 194 -0.74 -31.25 8.37
C SER A 194 -2.06 -31.89 7.97
N TYR A 195 -2.76 -31.31 6.99
CA TYR A 195 -4.16 -31.59 6.62
C TYR A 195 -5.10 -31.77 7.83
N SER A 196 -4.83 -31.01 8.91
CA SER A 196 -5.63 -31.05 10.12
C SER A 196 -6.83 -30.11 10.01
N TRP A 197 -7.95 -30.49 10.64
CA TRP A 197 -9.16 -29.64 10.67
C TRP A 197 -8.91 -28.32 11.41
N ARG A 198 -8.10 -28.33 12.46
CA ARG A 198 -7.70 -27.10 13.16
C ARG A 198 -6.98 -26.13 12.22
N ALA A 199 -6.03 -26.62 11.41
CA ALA A 199 -5.34 -25.78 10.44
C ALA A 199 -6.26 -25.31 9.31
N ALA A 200 -7.18 -26.15 8.84
CA ALA A 200 -8.18 -25.77 7.83
C ALA A 200 -9.10 -24.65 8.33
N ILE A 201 -9.62 -24.76 9.56
CA ILE A 201 -10.48 -23.74 10.16
C ILE A 201 -9.72 -22.41 10.28
N LEU A 202 -8.49 -22.44 10.80
CA LEU A 202 -7.67 -21.23 10.92
C LEU A 202 -7.36 -20.62 9.55
N ALA A 203 -7.00 -21.43 8.55
CA ALA A 203 -6.77 -20.95 7.19
C ALA A 203 -8.01 -20.28 6.58
N GLY A 204 -9.21 -20.86 6.77
CA GLY A 204 -10.47 -20.26 6.31
C GLY A 204 -10.83 -18.96 7.02
N VAL A 205 -10.68 -18.91 8.35
CA VAL A 205 -10.92 -17.69 9.13
C VAL A 205 -9.97 -16.58 8.68
N PHE A 206 -8.67 -16.84 8.60
CA PHE A 206 -7.70 -15.82 8.20
C PHE A 206 -7.78 -15.45 6.72
N LEU A 207 -8.23 -16.35 5.83
CA LEU A 207 -8.60 -15.98 4.47
C LEU A 207 -9.70 -14.91 4.47
N GLY A 208 -10.78 -15.13 5.22
CA GLY A 208 -11.86 -14.14 5.35
C GLY A 208 -11.40 -12.82 5.96
N VAL A 209 -10.60 -12.86 7.02
CA VAL A 209 -10.01 -11.65 7.65
C VAL A 209 -9.11 -10.88 6.66
N ALA A 210 -8.30 -11.58 5.87
CA ALA A 210 -7.47 -10.95 4.85
C ALA A 210 -8.32 -10.31 3.73
N LEU A 211 -9.38 -11.00 3.29
CA LEU A 211 -10.32 -10.48 2.29
C LEU A 211 -11.17 -9.30 2.81
N LEU A 212 -11.37 -9.19 4.12
CA LEU A 212 -11.94 -8.02 4.79
C LEU A 212 -10.94 -6.87 4.98
N ALA A 213 -9.65 -7.09 4.74
CA ALA A 213 -8.63 -6.06 4.76
C ALA A 213 -8.42 -5.44 3.37
N LYS A 214 -8.30 -6.24 2.31
CA LYS A 214 -7.97 -5.75 0.96
C LYS A 214 -8.49 -6.67 -0.15
N THR A 215 -9.21 -6.11 -1.12
CA THR A 215 -9.78 -6.86 -2.26
C THR A 215 -8.73 -7.50 -3.17
N THR A 216 -7.51 -6.96 -3.27
CA THR A 216 -6.42 -7.54 -4.07
C THR A 216 -6.11 -8.99 -3.67
N LEU A 217 -6.39 -9.37 -2.41
CA LEU A 217 -6.17 -10.72 -1.90
C LEU A 217 -7.21 -11.73 -2.39
N LEU A 218 -8.23 -11.30 -3.16
CA LEU A 218 -9.12 -12.21 -3.89
C LEU A 218 -8.36 -13.14 -4.84
N ILE A 219 -7.13 -12.79 -5.22
CA ILE A 219 -6.24 -13.68 -5.95
C ILE A 219 -6.00 -15.01 -5.22
N PHE A 220 -6.12 -15.07 -3.90
CA PHE A 220 -5.99 -16.30 -3.13
C PHE A 220 -7.08 -17.33 -3.45
N ILE A 221 -8.26 -16.90 -3.92
CA ILE A 221 -9.36 -17.80 -4.26
C ILE A 221 -8.98 -18.79 -5.38
N PRO A 222 -8.50 -18.34 -6.56
CA PRO A 222 -7.98 -19.27 -7.58
C PRO A 222 -6.58 -19.82 -7.25
N LEU A 223 -5.78 -19.08 -6.47
CA LEU A 223 -4.38 -19.46 -6.23
C LEU A 223 -4.22 -20.61 -5.23
N TRP A 224 -4.98 -20.63 -4.14
CA TRP A 224 -4.85 -21.67 -3.11
C TRP A 224 -5.20 -23.07 -3.63
N PRO A 225 -6.25 -23.28 -4.44
CA PRO A 225 -6.52 -24.57 -5.08
C PRO A 225 -5.39 -24.98 -6.02
N LEU A 226 -4.87 -24.06 -6.83
CA LEU A 226 -3.73 -24.31 -7.71
C LEU A 226 -2.49 -24.74 -6.90
N MET A 227 -2.17 -24.00 -5.84
CA MET A 227 -1.05 -24.31 -4.94
C MET A 227 -1.25 -25.64 -4.23
N TRP A 228 -2.48 -25.96 -3.80
CA TRP A 228 -2.81 -27.26 -3.23
C TRP A 228 -2.61 -28.40 -4.23
N LEU A 229 -3.03 -28.24 -5.49
CA LEU A 229 -2.77 -29.22 -6.54
C LEU A 229 -1.25 -29.40 -6.74
N ILE A 230 -0.52 -28.31 -6.98
CA ILE A 230 0.94 -28.32 -7.16
C ILE A 230 1.62 -28.99 -5.96
N TRP A 231 1.22 -28.65 -4.74
CA TRP A 231 1.74 -29.21 -3.50
C TRP A 231 1.56 -30.74 -3.45
N ASN A 232 0.41 -31.26 -3.88
CA ASN A 232 0.16 -32.70 -3.88
C ASN A 232 0.85 -33.45 -5.03
N TYR A 233 1.03 -32.82 -6.20
CA TYR A 233 1.72 -33.42 -7.35
C TYR A 233 3.26 -33.38 -7.23
N SER A 234 3.80 -32.41 -6.48
CA SER A 234 5.26 -32.26 -6.29
C SER A 234 5.84 -33.11 -5.16
N GLY A 235 5.01 -33.71 -4.30
CA GLY A 235 5.46 -34.56 -3.20
C GLY A 235 5.84 -35.97 -3.66
N ASN A 236 6.94 -36.51 -3.12
CA ASN A 236 7.27 -37.92 -3.30
C ASN A 236 6.18 -38.75 -2.59
N GLN A 237 5.49 -39.62 -3.33
CA GLN A 237 4.24 -40.28 -2.91
C GLN A 237 4.35 -41.10 -1.60
N TYR A 238 5.58 -41.38 -1.16
CA TYR A 238 5.91 -42.20 0.00
C TYR A 238 6.03 -41.44 1.33
N GLU A 239 6.29 -40.12 1.36
CA GLU A 239 6.57 -39.41 2.63
C GLU A 239 5.32 -38.82 3.31
N THR A 240 4.27 -38.45 2.57
CA THR A 240 3.10 -37.77 3.16
C THR A 240 1.90 -38.67 3.49
N GLY A 241 1.89 -39.94 3.07
CA GLY A 241 0.83 -40.92 3.39
C GLY A 241 -0.63 -40.53 3.00
N GLN A 242 -0.84 -39.31 2.54
CA GLN A 242 -2.14 -38.71 2.32
C GLN A 242 -2.23 -38.30 0.86
N ARG A 243 -2.95 -39.13 0.10
CA ARG A 243 -3.36 -38.84 -1.26
C ARG A 243 -4.14 -37.53 -1.31
N LEU A 244 -4.04 -36.87 -2.47
CA LEU A 244 -5.10 -36.01 -3.00
C LEU A 244 -6.42 -36.78 -2.79
N GLY A 245 -7.20 -36.35 -1.81
CA GLY A 245 -8.19 -37.22 -1.17
C GLY A 245 -9.44 -36.43 -0.82
N LYS A 246 -10.58 -37.11 -0.77
CA LYS A 246 -11.88 -36.49 -0.48
C LYS A 246 -11.83 -35.58 0.75
N ARG A 247 -11.05 -35.96 1.77
CA ARG A 247 -10.86 -35.17 3.00
C ARG A 247 -10.19 -33.80 2.75
N SER A 248 -9.05 -33.73 2.07
CA SER A 248 -8.36 -32.46 1.85
C SER A 248 -9.15 -31.56 0.90
N PHE A 249 -9.87 -32.14 -0.06
CA PHE A 249 -10.85 -31.41 -0.87
C PHE A 249 -12.01 -30.85 -0.04
N CYS A 250 -12.63 -31.62 0.85
CA CYS A 250 -13.67 -31.12 1.77
C CYS A 250 -13.13 -30.03 2.70
N GLN A 251 -11.89 -30.16 3.19
CA GLN A 251 -11.25 -29.12 3.99
C GLN A 251 -11.05 -27.83 3.20
N MET A 252 -10.66 -27.92 1.92
CA MET A 252 -10.56 -26.77 1.03
C MET A 252 -11.92 -26.07 0.85
N ILE A 253 -13.00 -26.83 0.66
CA ILE A 253 -14.36 -26.26 0.61
C ILE A 253 -14.68 -25.53 1.92
N VAL A 254 -14.40 -26.16 3.07
CA VAL A 254 -14.62 -25.56 4.40
C VAL A 254 -13.79 -24.28 4.59
N ILE A 255 -12.55 -24.24 4.11
CA ILE A 255 -11.70 -23.03 4.11
C ILE A 255 -12.42 -21.87 3.40
N PHE A 256 -12.95 -22.12 2.20
CA PHE A 256 -13.66 -21.07 1.44
C PHE A 256 -15.01 -20.70 2.05
N CYS A 257 -15.78 -21.69 2.52
CA CYS A 257 -17.05 -21.41 3.21
C CYS A 257 -16.83 -20.56 4.46
N LEU A 258 -15.80 -20.84 5.25
CA LEU A 258 -15.43 -20.01 6.41
C LEU A 258 -14.94 -18.62 5.99
N GLY A 259 -14.14 -18.52 4.91
CA GLY A 259 -13.71 -17.22 4.39
C GLY A 259 -14.90 -16.35 3.98
N ILE A 260 -15.86 -16.93 3.25
CA ILE A 260 -17.11 -16.28 2.88
C ILE A 260 -17.91 -15.90 4.13
N TYR A 261 -18.06 -16.81 5.09
CA TYR A 261 -18.80 -16.56 6.32
C TYR A 261 -18.21 -15.39 7.13
N VAL A 262 -16.88 -15.32 7.25
CA VAL A 262 -16.18 -14.21 7.91
C VAL A 262 -16.39 -12.90 7.16
N ILE A 263 -16.35 -12.87 5.82
CA ILE A 263 -16.67 -11.67 5.04
C ILE A 263 -18.09 -11.20 5.38
N ASN A 264 -19.05 -12.10 5.44
CA ASN A 264 -20.43 -11.76 5.79
C ASN A 264 -20.54 -11.18 7.21
N ILE A 265 -19.85 -11.75 8.20
CA ILE A 265 -19.77 -11.19 9.56
C ILE A 265 -19.22 -9.74 9.52
N GLY A 266 -18.15 -9.50 8.77
CA GLY A 266 -17.52 -8.18 8.69
C GLY A 266 -18.39 -7.08 8.08
N TYR A 267 -19.45 -7.46 7.36
CA TYR A 267 -20.49 -6.57 6.81
C TYR A 267 -21.83 -6.73 7.53
N ALA A 268 -21.88 -7.40 8.69
CA ALA A 268 -23.12 -7.68 9.41
C ALA A 268 -24.22 -8.33 8.55
N PHE A 269 -23.83 -9.17 7.57
CA PHE A 269 -24.71 -9.81 6.58
C PHE A 269 -25.52 -8.85 5.69
N GLU A 270 -25.07 -7.60 5.55
CA GLU A 270 -25.76 -6.58 4.74
C GLU A 270 -25.90 -6.99 3.27
N GLY A 271 -27.14 -7.19 2.82
CA GLY A 271 -27.47 -7.55 1.43
C GLY A 271 -26.92 -8.91 1.01
N SER A 272 -26.55 -9.77 1.95
CA SER A 272 -26.12 -11.14 1.67
C SER A 272 -27.28 -11.99 1.18
N LEU A 273 -27.01 -12.88 0.23
CA LEU A 273 -28.03 -13.73 -0.44
C LEU A 273 -29.03 -12.95 -1.29
N GLU A 274 -28.79 -11.66 -1.56
CA GLU A 274 -29.48 -10.96 -2.64
C GLU A 274 -29.17 -11.65 -3.99
N LYS A 275 -30.15 -11.58 -4.90
CA LYS A 275 -30.00 -12.14 -6.25
C LYS A 275 -28.96 -11.33 -7.01
N LEU A 276 -28.10 -12.00 -7.78
CA LEU A 276 -27.10 -11.29 -8.59
C LEU A 276 -27.73 -10.28 -9.54
N SER A 277 -28.95 -10.53 -10.03
CA SER A 277 -29.72 -9.65 -10.91
C SER A 277 -30.22 -8.35 -10.25
N SER A 278 -30.34 -8.28 -8.92
CA SER A 278 -30.78 -7.05 -8.22
C SER A 278 -29.67 -6.01 -8.08
N LEU A 279 -28.42 -6.39 -8.34
CA LEU A 279 -27.26 -5.51 -8.20
C LEU A 279 -27.08 -4.62 -9.42
N ASN A 280 -26.69 -3.36 -9.19
CA ASN A 280 -26.40 -2.39 -10.25
C ASN A 280 -24.88 -2.23 -10.40
N PHE A 281 -24.33 -2.86 -11.44
CA PHE A 281 -22.91 -2.79 -11.77
C PHE A 281 -22.55 -1.60 -12.67
N VAL A 282 -21.28 -1.22 -12.67
CA VAL A 282 -20.73 -0.07 -13.41
C VAL A 282 -19.47 -0.38 -14.21
N SER A 283 -18.79 -1.51 -13.96
CA SER A 283 -17.66 -1.91 -14.81
C SER A 283 -18.13 -2.46 -16.14
N LYS A 284 -17.35 -2.24 -17.20
CA LYS A 284 -17.60 -2.81 -18.53
C LYS A 284 -17.65 -4.34 -18.47
N SER A 285 -16.88 -4.93 -17.55
CA SER A 285 -16.82 -6.38 -17.34
C SER A 285 -18.13 -6.97 -16.80
N LEU A 286 -18.92 -6.22 -16.02
CA LEU A 286 -20.14 -6.69 -15.37
C LEU A 286 -21.44 -6.03 -15.87
N THR A 287 -21.33 -5.06 -16.79
CA THR A 287 -22.47 -4.48 -17.53
C THR A 287 -22.58 -5.04 -18.95
N THR A 288 -23.73 -4.80 -19.61
CA THR A 288 -23.92 -5.00 -21.05
C THR A 288 -23.44 -3.78 -21.86
N GLU A 289 -23.45 -3.88 -23.19
CA GLU A 289 -23.06 -2.79 -24.11
C GLU A 289 -23.96 -1.54 -23.96
N ASN A 290 -25.23 -1.75 -23.60
CA ASN A 290 -26.12 -0.70 -23.12
C ASN A 290 -25.71 -0.33 -21.68
N LYS A 291 -24.67 0.50 -21.58
CA LYS A 291 -24.01 0.95 -20.34
C LYS A 291 -25.00 1.08 -19.16
N GLY A 292 -24.74 0.32 -18.10
CA GLY A 292 -25.47 0.41 -16.83
C GLY A 292 -26.46 -0.72 -16.54
N ALA A 293 -26.79 -1.57 -17.53
CA ALA A 293 -27.59 -2.76 -17.27
C ALA A 293 -26.70 -3.92 -16.76
N ASN A 294 -27.13 -4.58 -15.69
CA ASN A 294 -26.48 -5.76 -15.12
C ASN A 294 -26.44 -6.89 -16.16
N ARG A 295 -25.23 -7.38 -16.48
CA ARG A 295 -25.00 -8.44 -17.46
C ARG A 295 -25.76 -9.74 -17.16
N PHE A 296 -26.02 -10.01 -15.88
CA PHE A 296 -26.65 -11.25 -15.43
C PHE A 296 -28.17 -11.12 -15.28
N ALA A 297 -28.76 -9.94 -15.46
CA ALA A 297 -30.18 -9.68 -15.17
C ALA A 297 -31.15 -10.69 -15.81
N ASN A 298 -30.87 -11.10 -17.05
CA ASN A 298 -31.70 -12.04 -17.82
C ASN A 298 -31.10 -13.46 -17.89
N SER A 299 -30.23 -13.83 -16.95
CA SER A 299 -29.55 -15.12 -16.93
C SER A 299 -29.98 -15.97 -15.74
N TRP A 300 -29.87 -17.30 -15.86
CA TRP A 300 -30.13 -18.21 -14.74
C TRP A 300 -29.18 -17.95 -13.55
N ILE A 301 -27.94 -17.52 -13.82
CA ILE A 301 -26.95 -17.11 -12.81
C ILE A 301 -27.43 -15.86 -12.07
N GLY A 302 -28.10 -14.94 -12.76
CA GLY A 302 -28.71 -13.75 -12.17
C GLY A 302 -29.70 -14.05 -11.05
N ASN A 303 -30.41 -15.19 -11.13
CA ASN A 303 -31.38 -15.61 -10.14
C ASN A 303 -30.78 -16.32 -8.92
N LEU A 304 -29.47 -16.61 -8.93
CA LEU A 304 -28.81 -17.26 -7.81
C LEU A 304 -28.62 -16.26 -6.66
N PRO A 305 -28.93 -16.65 -5.41
CA PRO A 305 -28.56 -15.87 -4.24
C PRO A 305 -27.03 -15.88 -4.09
N VAL A 306 -26.42 -14.70 -3.98
CA VAL A 306 -24.97 -14.59 -3.85
C VAL A 306 -24.60 -14.56 -2.37
N PRO A 307 -23.77 -15.50 -1.87
CA PRO A 307 -23.43 -15.59 -0.44
C PRO A 307 -22.39 -14.55 -0.02
N LEU A 308 -22.44 -13.34 -0.58
CA LEU A 308 -21.52 -12.24 -0.28
C LEU A 308 -22.33 -10.97 0.00
N PRO A 309 -21.82 -10.09 0.87
CA PRO A 309 -22.45 -8.80 1.13
C PRO A 309 -22.56 -7.95 -0.13
N LYS A 310 -23.68 -7.24 -0.28
CA LYS A 310 -23.96 -6.38 -1.43
C LYS A 310 -22.84 -5.36 -1.66
N ASN A 311 -22.45 -4.63 -0.61
CA ASN A 311 -21.41 -3.60 -0.70
C ASN A 311 -20.01 -4.18 -0.96
N TYR A 312 -19.75 -5.46 -0.65
CA TYR A 312 -18.50 -6.13 -1.03
C TYR A 312 -18.44 -6.36 -2.55
N LEU A 313 -19.53 -6.86 -3.14
CA LEU A 313 -19.63 -7.09 -4.59
C LEU A 313 -19.60 -5.79 -5.39
N LEU A 314 -20.38 -4.79 -4.96
CA LEU A 314 -20.37 -3.46 -5.58
C LEU A 314 -19.00 -2.78 -5.42
N GLY A 315 -18.29 -3.04 -4.33
CA GLY A 315 -16.90 -2.61 -4.14
C GLY A 315 -15.93 -3.18 -5.17
N ILE A 316 -15.99 -4.50 -5.41
CA ILE A 316 -15.18 -5.19 -6.42
C ILE A 316 -15.45 -4.61 -7.81
N ASP A 317 -16.72 -4.49 -8.19
CA ASP A 317 -17.13 -3.94 -9.48
C ASP A 317 -16.63 -2.49 -9.67
N LEU A 318 -16.74 -1.70 -8.61
CA LEU A 318 -16.36 -0.30 -8.63
C LEU A 318 -14.83 -0.11 -8.64
N GLN A 319 -14.06 -1.02 -8.05
CA GLN A 319 -12.61 -1.09 -8.23
C GLN A 319 -12.25 -1.57 -9.64
N LYS A 320 -13.00 -2.52 -10.21
CA LYS A 320 -12.81 -2.98 -11.58
C LYS A 320 -13.04 -1.86 -12.59
N LYS A 321 -14.05 -1.02 -12.39
CA LYS A 321 -14.27 0.20 -13.19
C LYS A 321 -13.05 1.12 -13.18
N ASP A 322 -12.45 1.37 -12.01
CA ASP A 322 -11.23 2.20 -11.93
C ASP A 322 -10.07 1.56 -12.70
N LEU A 323 -9.91 0.24 -12.58
CA LEU A 323 -8.87 -0.52 -13.31
C LEU A 323 -9.12 -0.62 -14.83
N GLU A 324 -10.32 -0.32 -15.31
CA GLU A 324 -10.64 -0.20 -16.74
C GLU A 324 -10.35 1.22 -17.28
N GLY A 325 -10.07 2.17 -16.37
CA GLY A 325 -9.64 3.53 -16.67
C GLY A 325 -10.23 4.56 -15.70
N ILE A 326 -9.39 5.50 -15.28
CA ILE A 326 -9.78 6.69 -14.49
C ILE A 326 -9.58 7.96 -15.33
N PRO A 327 -10.21 9.10 -14.98
CA PRO A 327 -10.05 10.36 -15.70
C PRO A 327 -8.70 11.06 -15.45
N TYR A 328 -7.81 10.47 -14.67
CA TYR A 328 -6.50 11.03 -14.32
C TYR A 328 -5.38 10.35 -15.10
N PRO A 329 -4.37 11.10 -15.57
CA PRO A 329 -3.25 10.52 -16.30
C PRO A 329 -2.31 9.76 -15.35
N SER A 330 -1.75 8.65 -15.84
CA SER A 330 -0.66 7.93 -15.20
C SER A 330 0.66 8.67 -15.45
N PHE A 331 1.59 8.60 -14.50
CA PHE A 331 2.91 9.25 -14.61
C PHE A 331 4.03 8.25 -14.36
N LEU A 332 5.04 8.26 -15.22
CA LEU A 332 6.27 7.48 -15.06
C LEU A 332 7.40 8.17 -15.84
N ARG A 333 8.57 8.35 -15.22
CA ARG A 333 9.77 8.86 -15.91
C ARG A 333 9.57 10.20 -16.64
N ASN A 334 8.93 11.17 -16.00
CA ASN A 334 8.57 12.47 -16.59
C ASN A 334 7.57 12.42 -17.75
N GLU A 335 6.96 11.27 -18.03
CA GLU A 335 5.93 11.13 -19.06
C GLU A 335 4.55 10.93 -18.44
N PHE A 336 3.54 11.58 -19.00
CA PHE A 336 2.13 11.31 -18.72
C PHE A 336 1.52 10.48 -19.82
N GLN A 337 0.74 9.47 -19.44
CA GLN A 337 -0.07 8.69 -20.36
C GLN A 337 -1.48 8.50 -19.81
N LYS A 338 -2.46 8.38 -20.70
CA LYS A 338 -3.85 8.12 -20.29
C LYS A 338 -4.02 6.72 -19.67
N GLN A 339 -3.23 5.76 -20.16
CA GLN A 339 -3.15 4.41 -19.62
C GLN A 339 -1.83 4.25 -18.84
N GLY A 340 -1.72 3.17 -18.08
CA GLY A 340 -0.53 2.79 -17.34
C GLY A 340 0.47 1.97 -18.15
N TRP A 341 1.61 1.66 -17.53
CA TRP A 341 2.67 0.84 -18.11
C TRP A 341 2.65 -0.55 -17.50
N TRP A 342 2.76 -1.59 -18.32
CA TRP A 342 2.86 -2.98 -17.84
C TRP A 342 4.10 -3.20 -16.95
N TYR A 343 5.17 -2.43 -17.16
CA TYR A 343 6.41 -2.50 -16.40
C TYR A 343 6.47 -1.51 -15.22
N TYR A 344 5.40 -0.76 -14.92
CA TYR A 344 5.39 0.26 -13.87
C TYR A 344 5.84 -0.27 -12.51
N TYR A 345 5.34 -1.44 -12.10
CA TYR A 345 5.67 -2.03 -10.80
C TYR A 345 7.05 -2.68 -10.77
N LEU A 346 7.53 -3.20 -11.90
CA LEU A 346 8.91 -3.67 -12.04
C LEU A 346 9.90 -2.53 -11.94
N TYR A 347 9.60 -1.43 -12.63
CA TYR A 347 10.37 -0.20 -12.53
C TYR A 347 10.36 0.35 -11.11
N GLY A 348 9.16 0.51 -10.53
CA GLY A 348 8.96 0.95 -9.16
C GLY A 348 9.76 0.09 -8.18
N PHE A 349 9.69 -1.24 -8.30
CA PHE A 349 10.45 -2.16 -7.46
C PHE A 349 11.96 -1.94 -7.60
N GLY A 350 12.44 -1.74 -8.82
CA GLY A 350 13.85 -1.47 -9.09
C GLY A 350 14.36 -0.14 -8.52
N VAL A 351 13.53 0.90 -8.42
CA VAL A 351 13.96 2.25 -7.99
C VAL A 351 13.58 2.59 -6.53
N LYS A 352 12.55 1.94 -5.98
CA LYS A 352 12.05 2.14 -4.59
C LYS A 352 12.63 1.17 -3.58
N THR A 353 13.36 0.15 -4.04
CA THR A 353 13.94 -0.86 -3.15
C THR A 353 15.41 -0.54 -2.89
N PRO A 354 15.88 -0.60 -1.62
CA PRO A 354 17.28 -0.43 -1.30
C PRO A 354 18.19 -1.39 -2.07
N LEU A 355 19.34 -0.89 -2.53
CA LEU A 355 20.31 -1.68 -3.30
C LEU A 355 20.77 -2.93 -2.55
N GLY A 356 20.87 -2.84 -1.22
CA GLY A 356 21.15 -3.98 -0.36
C GLY A 356 20.12 -5.10 -0.48
N ILE A 357 18.82 -4.77 -0.53
CA ILE A 357 17.74 -5.77 -0.71
C ILE A 357 17.79 -6.34 -2.12
N LEU A 358 18.03 -5.52 -3.15
CA LEU A 358 18.17 -5.97 -4.53
C LEU A 358 19.37 -6.92 -4.71
N LEU A 359 20.50 -6.62 -4.07
CA LEU A 359 21.68 -7.48 -4.07
C LEU A 359 21.39 -8.81 -3.36
N LEU A 360 20.75 -8.77 -2.19
CA LEU A 360 20.34 -9.99 -1.47
C LEU A 360 19.37 -10.84 -2.30
N LEU A 361 18.42 -10.21 -3.01
CA LEU A 361 17.52 -10.89 -3.92
C LEU A 361 18.28 -11.55 -5.07
N ALA A 362 19.19 -10.83 -5.72
CA ALA A 362 20.00 -11.38 -6.82
C ALA A 362 20.87 -12.56 -6.35
N MET A 363 21.49 -12.45 -5.17
CA MET A 363 22.23 -13.53 -4.54
C MET A 363 21.34 -14.75 -4.28
N THR A 364 20.14 -14.53 -3.72
CA THR A 364 19.16 -15.57 -3.43
C THR A 364 18.74 -16.31 -4.69
N VAL A 365 18.39 -15.57 -5.76
CA VAL A 365 18.06 -16.14 -7.08
C VAL A 365 19.22 -16.97 -7.62
N TYR A 366 20.43 -16.42 -7.64
CA TYR A 366 21.62 -17.12 -8.14
C TYR A 366 21.86 -18.44 -7.42
N TRP A 367 21.72 -18.45 -6.09
CA TRP A 367 21.91 -19.65 -5.29
C TRP A 367 20.86 -20.72 -5.55
N HIS A 368 19.58 -20.35 -5.63
CA HIS A 368 18.52 -21.32 -5.89
C HIS A 368 18.66 -21.95 -7.29
N LEU A 369 19.00 -21.15 -8.30
CA LEU A 369 19.23 -21.63 -9.66
C LEU A 369 20.39 -22.63 -9.74
N LYS A 370 21.45 -22.40 -8.97
CA LYS A 370 22.68 -23.22 -9.03
C LYS A 370 22.63 -24.44 -8.11
N TYR A 371 21.98 -24.36 -6.96
CA TYR A 371 22.15 -25.34 -5.88
C TYR A 371 20.86 -26.00 -5.38
N CYS A 372 19.67 -25.44 -5.61
CA CYS A 372 18.44 -25.90 -4.94
C CYS A 372 17.37 -26.52 -5.85
N ARG A 373 17.69 -26.73 -7.14
CA ARG A 373 16.74 -27.24 -8.15
C ARG A 373 16.08 -28.58 -7.81
N ASN A 374 16.68 -29.39 -6.92
CA ASN A 374 16.17 -30.69 -6.46
C ASN A 374 16.07 -30.80 -4.91
N SER A 375 16.00 -29.66 -4.20
CA SER A 375 15.95 -29.67 -2.73
C SER A 375 14.54 -29.93 -2.20
N LYS A 376 14.41 -30.56 -1.01
CA LYS A 376 13.12 -30.69 -0.31
C LYS A 376 12.48 -29.32 0.00
N LEU A 377 13.29 -28.25 0.13
CA LEU A 377 12.85 -26.86 0.37
C LEU A 377 12.02 -26.28 -0.78
N TRP A 378 12.25 -26.73 -2.02
CA TRP A 378 11.59 -26.16 -3.20
C TRP A 378 10.06 -26.13 -3.04
N ARG A 379 9.48 -27.19 -2.47
CA ARG A 379 8.03 -27.31 -2.27
C ARG A 379 7.49 -26.23 -1.33
N ASP A 380 8.19 -25.98 -0.22
CA ASP A 380 7.84 -24.92 0.73
C ASP A 380 8.05 -23.53 0.14
N GLU A 381 9.10 -23.36 -0.66
CA GLU A 381 9.44 -22.09 -1.31
C GLU A 381 8.44 -21.70 -2.40
N MET A 382 7.85 -22.66 -3.10
CA MET A 382 6.74 -22.40 -4.01
C MET A 382 5.56 -21.72 -3.31
N ILE A 383 5.35 -21.99 -2.02
CA ILE A 383 4.28 -21.34 -1.24
C ILE A 383 4.58 -19.86 -0.96
N LEU A 384 5.85 -19.45 -1.04
CA LEU A 384 6.26 -18.05 -0.98
C LEU A 384 6.24 -17.40 -2.36
N LEU A 385 6.86 -18.06 -3.34
CA LEU A 385 7.11 -17.50 -4.67
C LEU A 385 5.84 -17.40 -5.52
N ILE A 386 4.93 -18.39 -5.43
CA ILE A 386 3.68 -18.37 -6.21
C ILE A 386 2.83 -17.14 -5.84
N PRO A 387 2.47 -16.87 -4.57
CA PRO A 387 1.77 -15.64 -4.19
C PRO A 387 2.52 -14.37 -4.59
N ALA A 388 3.84 -14.31 -4.35
CA ALA A 388 4.66 -13.16 -4.67
C ALA A 388 4.58 -12.82 -6.17
N VAL A 389 4.84 -13.79 -7.03
CA VAL A 389 4.83 -13.63 -8.49
C VAL A 389 3.41 -13.37 -8.99
N SER A 390 2.40 -14.10 -8.50
CA SER A 390 1.02 -13.93 -8.96
C SER A 390 0.46 -12.56 -8.62
N ILE A 391 0.71 -12.03 -7.41
CA ILE A 391 0.30 -10.66 -7.04
C ILE A 391 1.02 -9.64 -7.92
N PHE A 392 2.34 -9.83 -8.12
CA PHE A 392 3.15 -8.93 -8.95
C PHE A 392 2.65 -8.87 -10.39
N VAL A 393 2.39 -10.04 -11.00
CA VAL A 393 1.85 -10.17 -12.36
C VAL A 393 0.44 -9.60 -12.45
N LEU A 394 -0.44 -9.92 -11.49
CA LEU A 394 -1.81 -9.41 -11.45
C LEU A 394 -1.81 -7.88 -11.44
N VAL A 395 -1.02 -7.27 -10.55
CA VAL A 395 -0.98 -5.81 -10.44
C VAL A 395 -0.36 -5.19 -11.70
N SER A 396 0.66 -5.81 -12.29
CA SER A 396 1.29 -5.38 -13.53
C SER A 396 0.42 -5.55 -14.79
N SER A 397 -0.52 -6.48 -14.79
CA SER A 397 -1.42 -6.70 -15.94
C SER A 397 -2.54 -5.67 -16.04
N HIS A 398 -2.78 -4.87 -14.99
CA HIS A 398 -3.81 -3.83 -14.99
C HIS A 398 -3.25 -2.50 -15.48
N THR A 399 -3.34 -2.26 -16.79
CA THR A 399 -2.84 -1.03 -17.42
C THR A 399 -3.86 0.10 -17.52
N GLY A 400 -5.04 -0.02 -16.89
CA GLY A 400 -6.04 1.05 -16.91
C GLY A 400 -5.57 2.34 -16.24
N PHE A 401 -4.71 2.23 -15.22
CA PHE A 401 -3.87 3.33 -14.71
C PHE A 401 -2.69 2.79 -13.90
N SER A 402 -1.64 3.60 -13.79
CA SER A 402 -0.45 3.30 -12.99
C SER A 402 -0.05 4.52 -12.17
N GLU A 403 -0.32 4.45 -10.87
CA GLU A 403 -0.19 5.61 -9.97
C GLU A 403 0.42 5.28 -8.61
N HIS A 404 0.17 4.06 -8.11
CA HIS A 404 0.44 3.73 -6.72
C HIS A 404 1.37 2.51 -6.60
N TYR A 405 2.65 2.74 -6.31
CA TYR A 405 3.62 1.67 -6.04
C TYR A 405 3.16 0.70 -4.93
N ARG A 406 2.40 1.17 -3.95
CA ARG A 406 1.87 0.39 -2.80
C ARG A 406 1.03 -0.84 -3.16
N TYR A 407 0.59 -1.00 -4.40
CA TYR A 407 -0.15 -2.21 -4.81
C TYR A 407 0.68 -3.48 -4.77
N ILE A 408 2.01 -3.39 -4.86
CA ILE A 408 2.90 -4.55 -4.68
C ILE A 408 3.36 -4.75 -3.23
N LEU A 409 2.90 -3.95 -2.27
CA LEU A 409 3.26 -4.11 -0.86
C LEU A 409 3.01 -5.55 -0.34
N PRO A 410 1.92 -6.26 -0.72
CA PRO A 410 1.69 -7.64 -0.33
C PRO A 410 2.75 -8.66 -0.79
N VAL A 411 3.60 -8.30 -1.76
CA VAL A 411 4.69 -9.13 -2.26
C VAL A 411 5.88 -9.15 -1.28
N MET A 412 6.11 -8.05 -0.57
CA MET A 412 7.28 -7.84 0.31
C MET A 412 7.49 -8.93 1.38
N PRO A 413 6.49 -9.35 2.18
CA PRO A 413 6.70 -10.38 3.19
C PRO A 413 7.24 -11.69 2.61
N PHE A 414 6.69 -12.14 1.48
CA PHE A 414 7.14 -13.38 0.83
C PHE A 414 8.58 -13.25 0.32
N LEU A 415 8.94 -12.11 -0.24
CA LEU A 415 10.31 -11.82 -0.66
C LEU A 415 11.26 -11.76 0.54
N PHE A 416 10.91 -11.12 1.65
CA PHE A 416 11.79 -11.04 2.82
C PHE A 416 12.03 -12.41 3.45
N ILE A 417 10.99 -13.26 3.53
CA ILE A 417 11.12 -14.65 3.96
C ILE A 417 12.07 -15.37 3.00
N TRP A 418 11.83 -15.32 1.69
CA TRP A 418 12.66 -16.03 0.72
C TRP A 418 14.12 -15.54 0.70
N ILE A 419 14.35 -14.22 0.68
CA ILE A 419 15.68 -13.60 0.70
C ILE A 419 16.49 -14.05 1.93
N SER A 420 15.84 -14.27 3.07
CA SER A 420 16.54 -14.67 4.30
C SER A 420 17.21 -16.05 4.22
N SER A 421 16.87 -16.88 3.23
CA SER A 421 17.56 -18.13 2.89
C SER A 421 19.06 -17.95 2.57
N VAL A 422 19.51 -16.74 2.21
CA VAL A 422 20.94 -16.42 2.04
C VAL A 422 21.78 -16.78 3.28
N THR A 423 21.15 -16.81 4.46
CA THR A 423 21.79 -17.21 5.72
C THR A 423 22.18 -18.70 5.77
N LEU A 424 21.66 -19.53 4.87
CA LEU A 424 22.01 -20.94 4.74
C LEU A 424 23.40 -21.13 4.12
N TRP A 425 23.98 -20.09 3.52
CA TRP A 425 25.26 -20.19 2.84
C TRP A 425 26.39 -20.37 3.85
N LYS A 426 27.19 -21.41 3.64
CA LYS A 426 28.31 -21.76 4.54
C LYS A 426 29.64 -21.12 4.13
N MET A 427 29.70 -20.50 2.96
CA MET A 427 30.90 -19.84 2.44
C MET A 427 31.07 -18.46 3.08
N THR A 428 32.29 -18.15 3.52
CA THR A 428 32.63 -16.90 4.24
C THR A 428 32.45 -15.64 3.39
N VAL A 429 32.88 -15.67 2.13
CA VAL A 429 32.80 -14.49 1.25
C VAL A 429 31.36 -14.09 0.98
N PRO A 430 30.47 -14.97 0.48
CA PRO A 430 29.11 -14.55 0.21
C PRO A 430 28.30 -14.16 1.44
N ILE A 431 28.46 -14.84 2.58
CA ILE A 431 27.74 -14.42 3.79
C ILE A 431 28.23 -13.04 4.29
N THR A 432 29.50 -12.71 4.05
CA THR A 432 30.04 -11.37 4.34
C THR A 432 29.42 -10.31 3.41
N ILE A 433 29.32 -10.60 2.11
CA ILE A 433 28.62 -9.72 1.15
C ILE A 433 27.16 -9.54 1.57
N ALA A 434 26.47 -10.61 1.95
CA ALA A 434 25.08 -10.55 2.41
C ALA A 434 24.93 -9.69 3.69
N ARG A 435 25.88 -9.76 4.62
CA ARG A 435 25.91 -8.90 5.82
C ARG A 435 26.12 -7.43 5.46
N ILE A 436 27.03 -7.14 4.54
CA ILE A 436 27.24 -5.77 4.03
C ILE A 436 25.96 -5.28 3.35
N ALA A 437 25.31 -6.12 2.54
CA ALA A 437 24.09 -5.79 1.83
C ALA A 437 22.92 -5.48 2.78
N ILE A 438 22.68 -6.29 3.82
CA ILE A 438 21.61 -6.02 4.79
C ILE A 438 21.92 -4.76 5.62
N CYS A 439 23.17 -4.55 6.03
CA CYS A 439 23.57 -3.31 6.71
C CYS A 439 23.37 -2.08 5.80
N GLY A 440 23.76 -2.17 4.53
CA GLY A 440 23.54 -1.12 3.54
C GLY A 440 22.06 -0.83 3.31
N ALA A 441 21.19 -1.85 3.29
CA ALA A 441 19.75 -1.66 3.19
C ALA A 441 19.18 -0.90 4.40
N VAL A 442 19.61 -1.25 5.62
CA VAL A 442 19.20 -0.57 6.85
C VAL A 442 19.68 0.89 6.85
N LEU A 443 20.97 1.13 6.58
CA LEU A 443 21.54 2.48 6.55
C LEU A 443 20.86 3.36 5.50
N SER A 444 20.65 2.84 4.29
CA SER A 444 19.96 3.53 3.20
C SER A 444 18.53 3.94 3.60
N SER A 445 17.77 3.01 4.20
CA SER A 445 16.42 3.33 4.66
C SER A 445 16.40 4.35 5.80
N MET A 446 17.33 4.23 6.75
CA MET A 446 17.38 5.12 7.91
C MET A 446 17.90 6.52 7.55
N TRP A 447 18.69 6.64 6.49
CA TRP A 447 19.17 7.94 5.98
C TRP A 447 18.03 8.83 5.49
N VAL A 448 16.96 8.23 4.94
CA VAL A 448 15.80 8.97 4.42
C VAL A 448 14.68 9.08 5.47
N TYR A 449 14.76 8.32 6.56
CA TYR A 449 13.78 8.39 7.65
C TYR A 449 13.80 9.79 8.29
N PRO A 450 12.63 10.43 8.56
CA PRO A 450 11.27 9.87 8.55
C PRO A 450 10.52 9.90 7.22
N HIS A 451 11.09 10.41 6.12
CA HIS A 451 10.41 10.57 4.82
C HIS A 451 10.40 9.27 3.99
N SER A 452 10.07 8.14 4.61
CA SER A 452 10.18 6.81 3.97
C SER A 452 9.30 6.65 2.73
N LEU A 453 8.18 7.37 2.62
CA LEU A 453 7.36 7.39 1.41
C LEU A 453 8.13 7.93 0.18
N SER A 454 8.97 8.93 0.42
CA SER A 454 9.82 9.60 -0.57
C SER A 454 11.09 8.82 -0.93
N TYR A 455 11.33 7.65 -0.32
CA TYR A 455 12.55 6.87 -0.57
C TYR A 455 12.69 6.45 -2.03
N PHE A 456 13.85 6.70 -2.63
CA PHE A 456 14.33 6.07 -3.86
C PHE A 456 15.79 5.69 -3.64
N ASN A 457 16.28 4.65 -4.34
CA ASN A 457 17.64 4.19 -4.13
C ASN A 457 18.70 5.12 -4.74
N GLU A 458 19.93 4.89 -4.35
CA GLU A 458 21.07 5.77 -4.60
C GLU A 458 21.43 5.86 -6.09
N ILE A 459 21.24 4.78 -6.86
CA ILE A 459 21.54 4.73 -8.30
C ILE A 459 20.70 5.73 -9.08
N VAL A 460 19.47 5.97 -8.63
CA VAL A 460 18.55 6.90 -9.30
C VAL A 460 18.60 8.31 -8.74
N GLY A 461 19.59 8.63 -7.89
CA GLY A 461 19.76 9.96 -7.29
C GLY A 461 19.00 10.14 -5.97
N GLY A 462 18.55 9.06 -5.34
CA GLY A 462 17.91 9.12 -4.02
C GLY A 462 16.55 9.83 -4.02
N PRO A 463 16.02 10.17 -2.82
CA PRO A 463 14.73 10.83 -2.69
C PRO A 463 14.66 12.19 -3.41
N GLU A 464 15.79 12.87 -3.56
CA GLU A 464 15.92 14.15 -4.26
C GLU A 464 15.52 14.08 -5.74
N ASN A 465 15.86 12.98 -6.41
CA ASN A 465 15.54 12.79 -7.82
C ASN A 465 14.27 11.95 -8.03
N GLY A 466 13.66 11.44 -6.96
CA GLY A 466 12.53 10.52 -6.99
C GLY A 466 11.32 10.99 -7.82
N HIS A 467 11.02 12.28 -7.74
CA HIS A 467 9.93 12.93 -8.47
C HIS A 467 10.08 12.85 -10.00
N ASN A 468 11.30 12.63 -10.52
CA ASN A 468 11.53 12.36 -11.96
C ASN A 468 11.12 10.94 -12.35
N HIS A 469 11.02 10.02 -11.40
CA HIS A 469 10.70 8.61 -11.63
C HIS A 469 9.21 8.35 -11.43
N MET A 470 8.68 8.72 -10.27
CA MET A 470 7.29 8.45 -9.88
C MET A 470 6.78 9.59 -8.97
N ILE A 471 5.48 9.86 -9.03
CA ILE A 471 4.80 10.88 -8.21
C ILE A 471 3.63 10.27 -7.41
N ASN A 472 2.75 11.10 -6.86
CA ASN A 472 1.59 10.75 -6.05
C ASN A 472 1.98 9.96 -4.80
N SER A 473 1.21 8.94 -4.41
CA SER A 473 1.49 8.10 -3.23
C SER A 473 2.84 7.37 -3.27
N SER A 474 3.63 7.53 -4.33
CA SER A 474 5.00 7.06 -4.41
C SER A 474 6.02 8.12 -4.01
N ILE A 475 5.64 9.34 -3.60
CA ILE A 475 6.57 10.35 -3.06
C ILE A 475 5.85 11.38 -2.19
N ASP A 476 4.74 11.90 -2.68
CA ASP A 476 3.99 12.98 -2.07
C ASP A 476 2.51 12.64 -2.12
N TRP A 477 1.98 12.34 -0.93
CA TRP A 477 0.59 12.01 -0.71
C TRP A 477 -0.09 12.97 0.26
N GLY A 478 0.52 14.15 0.47
CA GLY A 478 0.07 15.14 1.44
C GLY A 478 0.57 14.88 2.87
N GLN A 479 1.65 14.13 3.05
CA GLN A 479 2.18 13.79 4.38
C GLN A 479 3.03 14.91 5.02
N ASP A 480 3.51 15.89 4.26
CA ASP A 480 4.54 16.81 4.74
C ASP A 480 4.08 18.18 5.28
N LEU A 481 2.77 18.39 5.53
CA LEU A 481 2.24 19.70 5.98
C LEU A 481 2.84 20.16 7.32
N LYS A 482 3.09 19.23 8.24
CA LYS A 482 3.72 19.57 9.54
C LYS A 482 5.19 19.98 9.37
N TYR A 483 5.91 19.40 8.40
CA TYR A 483 7.27 19.83 8.08
C TYR A 483 7.26 21.18 7.35
N LEU A 484 6.25 21.43 6.51
CA LEU A 484 6.01 22.74 5.91
C LEU A 484 5.79 23.81 6.99
N LYS A 485 4.96 23.54 8.00
CA LYS A 485 4.77 24.46 9.14
C LYS A 485 6.08 24.76 9.87
N LYS A 486 6.88 23.73 10.17
CA LYS A 486 8.19 23.91 10.82
C LYS A 486 9.13 24.78 10.00
N TRP A 487 9.14 24.61 8.67
CA TRP A 487 9.95 25.42 7.77
C TRP A 487 9.50 26.88 7.76
N VAL A 488 8.19 27.13 7.69
CA VAL A 488 7.62 28.48 7.73
C VAL A 488 7.94 29.19 9.05
N ASP A 489 7.84 28.47 10.18
CA ASP A 489 8.17 29.02 11.50
C ASP A 489 9.64 29.36 11.67
N ALA A 490 10.53 28.62 10.99
CA ALA A 490 11.96 28.85 11.00
C ALA A 490 12.39 30.01 10.09
N HIS A 491 11.53 30.46 9.16
CA HIS A 491 11.83 31.50 8.19
C HIS A 491 10.72 32.58 8.12
N PRO A 492 10.44 33.30 9.23
CA PRO A 492 9.39 34.32 9.27
C PRO A 492 9.62 35.48 8.27
N GLU A 493 10.86 35.70 7.85
CA GLU A 493 11.26 36.72 6.87
C GLU A 493 10.80 36.40 5.44
N ASN A 494 10.42 35.16 5.13
CA ASN A 494 10.06 34.71 3.78
C ASN A 494 8.59 34.99 3.41
N THR A 495 7.96 35.98 4.03
CA THR A 495 6.56 36.36 3.79
C THR A 495 6.43 37.53 2.78
N PRO A 496 5.37 37.57 1.96
CA PRO A 496 4.24 36.64 1.86
C PRO A 496 4.58 35.36 1.09
N LEU A 497 3.96 34.25 1.50
CA LEU A 497 4.15 32.92 0.89
C LEU A 497 3.08 32.62 -0.16
N SER A 498 3.50 32.04 -1.28
CA SER A 498 2.60 31.43 -2.27
C SER A 498 2.74 29.91 -2.25
N ILE A 499 1.68 29.17 -1.91
CA ILE A 499 1.75 27.72 -1.68
C ILE A 499 0.77 26.95 -2.57
N ALA A 500 1.29 25.98 -3.34
CA ALA A 500 0.48 24.97 -4.02
C ALA A 500 0.73 23.61 -3.33
N TYR A 501 -0.14 23.26 -2.40
CA TYR A 501 0.01 22.08 -1.54
C TYR A 501 -0.86 20.90 -2.00
N TYR A 502 -0.25 19.74 -2.25
CA TYR A 502 -0.95 18.54 -2.71
C TYR A 502 -1.58 17.78 -1.54
N SER A 503 -2.71 18.29 -1.05
CA SER A 503 -3.54 17.62 -0.05
C SER A 503 -4.97 18.16 -0.07
N ASP A 504 -5.86 17.39 0.52
CA ASP A 504 -7.22 17.79 0.86
C ASP A 504 -7.26 18.60 2.18
N VAL A 505 -6.21 18.52 3.00
CA VAL A 505 -6.07 19.33 4.23
C VAL A 505 -5.40 20.66 3.88
N ASN A 506 -6.11 21.77 4.09
CA ASN A 506 -5.64 23.11 3.77
C ASN A 506 -4.46 23.53 4.67
N PRO A 507 -3.38 24.15 4.14
CA PRO A 507 -2.29 24.65 4.98
C PRO A 507 -2.72 25.60 6.11
N LYS A 508 -3.85 26.31 5.94
CA LYS A 508 -4.46 27.14 6.98
C LYS A 508 -4.84 26.35 8.24
N SER A 509 -5.22 25.08 8.11
CA SER A 509 -5.48 24.18 9.25
C SER A 509 -4.25 23.99 10.14
N ALA A 510 -3.04 24.17 9.58
CA ALA A 510 -1.78 24.17 10.32
C ALA A 510 -1.35 25.57 10.79
N GLY A 511 -2.18 26.60 10.59
CA GLY A 511 -1.88 27.99 10.93
C GLY A 511 -0.93 28.69 9.95
N ILE A 512 -0.89 28.24 8.68
CA ILE A 512 -0.05 28.86 7.65
C ILE A 512 -0.88 29.85 6.84
N GLU A 513 -0.47 31.11 6.82
CA GLU A 513 -1.01 32.11 5.91
C GLU A 513 -0.31 32.04 4.55
N PHE A 514 -1.09 31.98 3.47
CA PHE A 514 -0.56 31.88 2.12
C PHE A 514 -1.54 32.42 1.08
N LYS A 515 -1.04 32.57 -0.14
CA LYS A 515 -1.84 32.79 -1.34
C LYS A 515 -1.59 31.66 -2.34
N LEU A 516 -2.50 31.43 -3.27
CA LEU A 516 -2.22 30.48 -4.35
C LEU A 516 -1.21 31.09 -5.34
N PRO A 517 -0.20 30.32 -5.77
CA PRO A 517 0.64 30.71 -6.88
C PRO A 517 -0.20 30.90 -8.15
N PRO A 518 0.22 31.79 -9.06
CA PRO A 518 -0.53 32.00 -10.29
C PRO A 518 -0.46 30.74 -11.15
N MET A 519 -1.62 30.30 -11.62
CA MET A 519 -1.73 29.14 -12.49
C MET A 519 -1.58 29.55 -13.95
N ARG A 520 -1.01 28.69 -14.79
CA ARG A 520 -1.14 28.85 -16.24
C ARG A 520 -2.61 28.81 -16.64
N THR A 521 -3.10 29.93 -17.17
CA THR A 521 -4.40 30.04 -17.82
C THR A 521 -4.17 30.06 -19.33
N ILE A 522 -4.89 29.20 -20.08
CA ILE A 522 -4.94 29.03 -21.56
C ILE A 522 -4.24 27.75 -22.06
N GLY A 523 -4.96 26.94 -22.86
CA GLY A 523 -4.54 25.85 -23.77
C GLY A 523 -3.55 24.78 -23.27
N PHE A 524 -3.84 23.48 -23.51
CA PHE A 524 -2.91 22.36 -23.24
C PHE A 524 -1.49 22.52 -23.86
N ASN A 525 -1.31 23.47 -24.77
CA ASN A 525 -0.07 23.73 -25.51
C ASN A 525 0.55 25.11 -25.21
N SER A 526 0.02 25.89 -24.26
CA SER A 526 0.62 27.19 -23.93
C SER A 526 1.73 27.03 -22.90
N GLU A 527 2.98 27.25 -23.32
CA GLU A 527 4.12 27.36 -22.40
C GLU A 527 4.21 28.72 -21.70
N ALA A 528 3.37 29.68 -22.08
CA ALA A 528 3.40 31.03 -21.54
C ALA A 528 3.29 31.02 -20.01
N ILE A 529 4.19 31.74 -19.35
CA ILE A 529 4.08 31.92 -17.91
C ILE A 529 2.90 32.83 -17.54
N PRO A 530 2.30 32.66 -16.36
CA PRO A 530 1.23 33.54 -15.93
C PRO A 530 1.72 34.99 -15.78
N ASN A 531 1.02 35.94 -16.40
CA ASN A 531 1.32 37.38 -16.24
C ASN A 531 1.25 37.86 -14.78
N ALA A 532 0.53 37.12 -13.93
CA ALA A 532 0.39 37.39 -12.51
C ALA A 532 1.59 36.90 -11.66
N LEU A 533 2.59 36.23 -12.24
CA LEU A 533 3.82 35.84 -11.55
C LEU A 533 4.62 37.08 -11.16
N LYS A 534 4.99 37.16 -9.88
CA LYS A 534 5.73 38.28 -9.28
C LYS A 534 6.93 37.73 -8.50
N PRO A 535 7.96 38.54 -8.24
CA PRO A 535 9.03 38.14 -7.34
C PRO A 535 8.50 37.78 -5.95
N GLY A 536 9.08 36.76 -5.32
CA GLY A 536 8.67 36.31 -3.99
C GLY A 536 8.90 34.83 -3.71
N TRP A 537 8.33 34.34 -2.61
CA TRP A 537 8.51 32.99 -2.12
C TRP A 537 7.38 32.05 -2.55
N TYR A 538 7.76 30.92 -3.15
CA TYR A 538 6.85 29.92 -3.70
C TYR A 538 7.17 28.52 -3.19
N LEU A 539 6.17 27.83 -2.65
CA LEU A 539 6.30 26.47 -2.13
C LEU A 539 5.35 25.55 -2.89
N ILE A 540 5.92 24.70 -3.74
CA ILE A 540 5.17 23.94 -4.73
C ILE A 540 5.38 22.44 -4.48
N SER A 541 4.28 21.72 -4.29
CA SER A 541 4.32 20.26 -4.18
C SER A 541 4.78 19.65 -5.50
N VAL A 542 5.65 18.63 -5.45
CA VAL A 542 6.27 18.01 -6.61
C VAL A 542 5.25 17.44 -7.60
N ASN A 543 4.08 17.00 -7.11
CA ASN A 543 2.95 16.60 -7.96
C ASN A 543 2.51 17.72 -8.91
N PHE A 544 2.28 18.92 -8.37
CA PHE A 544 1.87 20.09 -9.16
C PHE A 544 2.99 20.61 -10.04
N MET A 545 4.23 20.63 -9.54
CA MET A 545 5.41 20.99 -10.32
C MET A 545 5.62 20.04 -11.51
N LYS A 546 5.36 18.74 -11.36
CA LYS A 546 5.37 17.80 -12.50
C LYS A 546 4.18 17.98 -13.43
N GLY A 547 3.14 18.70 -13.01
CA GLY A 547 1.97 19.00 -13.82
C GLY A 547 0.78 18.08 -13.58
N TYR A 548 0.76 17.32 -12.49
CA TYR A 548 -0.39 16.50 -12.11
C TYR A 548 -1.60 17.39 -11.75
N PRO A 549 -2.78 17.17 -12.36
CA PRO A 549 -3.98 17.96 -12.08
C PRO A 549 -4.71 17.46 -10.83
N TRP A 550 -4.90 18.32 -9.83
CA TRP A 550 -5.61 17.97 -8.60
C TRP A 550 -6.34 19.17 -7.97
N ARG A 551 -7.13 18.90 -6.93
CA ARG A 551 -7.78 19.94 -6.12
C ARG A 551 -6.75 20.73 -5.32
N LEU A 552 -7.06 22.01 -5.12
CA LEU A 552 -6.34 23.00 -4.34
C LEU A 552 -7.39 23.82 -3.58
N ALA A 553 -7.00 24.42 -2.46
CA ALA A 553 -7.79 25.42 -1.78
C ALA A 553 -6.92 26.65 -1.50
N ASP A 554 -7.49 27.84 -1.64
CA ASP A 554 -6.84 29.07 -1.19
C ASP A 554 -6.96 29.27 0.33
N SER A 555 -6.45 30.39 0.84
CA SER A 555 -6.51 30.74 2.26
C SER A 555 -7.90 31.14 2.75
N GLU A 556 -8.86 31.36 1.86
CA GLU A 556 -10.28 31.52 2.20
C GLU A 556 -11.01 30.19 2.25
N GLY A 557 -10.35 29.10 1.80
CA GLY A 557 -10.92 27.76 1.73
C GLY A 557 -11.73 27.53 0.45
N VAL A 558 -11.61 28.42 -0.55
CA VAL A 558 -12.27 28.25 -1.84
C VAL A 558 -11.53 27.16 -2.62
N GLU A 559 -12.24 26.05 -2.82
CA GLU A 559 -11.72 24.90 -3.55
C GLU A 559 -11.72 25.17 -5.06
N MET A 560 -10.63 24.78 -5.71
CA MET A 560 -10.49 24.84 -7.17
C MET A 560 -9.70 23.63 -7.67
N LYS A 561 -9.90 23.28 -8.94
CA LYS A 561 -9.16 22.18 -9.58
C LYS A 561 -8.11 22.74 -10.52
N SER A 562 -6.85 22.38 -10.29
CA SER A 562 -5.78 22.72 -11.22
C SER A 562 -5.93 21.95 -12.54
N ARG A 563 -5.56 22.62 -13.63
CA ARG A 563 -5.39 21.97 -14.93
C ARG A 563 -4.04 21.23 -14.96
N GLN A 564 -3.91 20.28 -15.86
CA GLN A 564 -2.63 19.62 -16.09
C GLN A 564 -1.58 20.68 -16.48
N TYR A 565 -0.37 20.55 -15.96
CA TYR A 565 0.75 21.50 -16.18
C TYR A 565 0.55 22.93 -15.66
N ALA A 566 -0.44 23.17 -14.79
CA ALA A 566 -0.71 24.51 -14.24
C ALA A 566 0.50 25.17 -13.55
N PHE A 567 1.38 24.37 -12.94
CA PHE A 567 2.57 24.82 -12.20
C PHE A 567 3.87 24.26 -12.76
N SER A 568 3.88 23.68 -13.96
CA SER A 568 5.09 23.01 -14.47
C SER A 568 6.23 23.97 -14.86
N TYR A 569 5.95 25.27 -14.96
CA TYR A 569 6.99 26.29 -15.18
C TYR A 569 7.99 26.37 -14.02
N PHE A 570 7.60 25.98 -12.80
CA PHE A 570 8.54 25.89 -11.67
C PHE A 570 9.61 24.81 -11.88
N ALA A 571 9.40 23.83 -12.77
CA ALA A 571 10.41 22.83 -13.09
C ALA A 571 11.59 23.39 -13.92
N LYS A 572 11.43 24.59 -14.54
CA LYS A 572 12.51 25.32 -15.22
C LYS A 572 13.36 26.17 -14.24
N LEU A 573 13.00 26.19 -12.96
CA LEU A 573 13.70 26.93 -11.91
C LEU A 573 14.42 25.96 -10.97
N GLU A 574 15.54 26.41 -10.40
CA GLU A 574 16.23 25.67 -9.36
C GLU A 574 15.60 26.02 -8.00
N PRO A 575 15.19 25.01 -7.20
CA PRO A 575 14.69 25.25 -5.85
C PRO A 575 15.83 25.67 -4.93
N VAL A 576 15.57 26.61 -4.03
CA VAL A 576 16.53 27.06 -3.00
C VAL A 576 16.52 26.15 -1.77
N ASP A 577 15.43 25.42 -1.55
CA ASP A 577 15.28 24.45 -0.47
C ASP A 577 14.20 23.39 -0.78
N ARG A 578 14.12 22.33 0.02
CA ARG A 578 13.16 21.23 -0.13
C ARG A 578 12.64 20.77 1.24
N ILE A 579 11.34 20.54 1.32
CA ILE A 579 10.67 20.08 2.54
C ILE A 579 10.13 18.66 2.30
N GLY A 580 10.62 17.69 3.07
CA GLY A 580 10.20 16.28 3.02
C GLY A 580 10.40 15.56 1.67
N TYR A 581 11.19 16.17 0.77
CA TYR A 581 11.35 15.80 -0.65
C TYR A 581 10.10 15.94 -1.52
N SER A 582 8.98 16.38 -0.94
CA SER A 582 7.67 16.48 -1.59
C SER A 582 7.28 17.92 -1.94
N ILE A 583 7.88 18.92 -1.28
CA ILE A 583 7.59 20.34 -1.50
C ILE A 583 8.89 21.07 -1.81
N TYR A 584 8.92 21.78 -2.94
CA TYR A 584 10.08 22.55 -3.38
C TYR A 584 9.87 24.02 -3.05
N VAL A 585 10.91 24.65 -2.50
CA VAL A 585 10.92 26.07 -2.13
C VAL A 585 11.68 26.85 -3.20
N TYR A 586 11.08 27.93 -3.68
CA TYR A 586 11.65 28.83 -4.66
C TYR A 586 11.61 30.26 -4.14
N HIS A 587 12.71 30.98 -4.38
CA HIS A 587 12.75 32.44 -4.26
C HIS A 587 12.88 33.02 -5.66
N ILE A 588 11.76 33.51 -6.21
CA ILE A 588 11.69 34.02 -7.59
C ILE A 588 12.11 35.48 -7.61
N THR A 589 13.08 35.81 -8.47
CA THR A 589 13.53 37.17 -8.76
C THR A 589 12.96 37.70 -10.07
N GLU A 590 13.09 39.00 -10.33
CA GLU A 590 12.69 39.59 -11.62
C GLU A 590 13.46 38.97 -12.80
N ASN A 591 14.73 38.61 -12.58
CA ASN A 591 15.57 37.94 -13.58
C ASN A 591 15.03 36.54 -13.91
N ASP A 592 14.57 35.78 -12.92
CA ASP A 592 13.96 34.46 -13.15
C ASP A 592 12.68 34.59 -13.98
N ILE A 593 11.86 35.60 -13.71
CA ILE A 593 10.65 35.88 -14.47
C ILE A 593 10.98 36.24 -15.92
N GLN A 594 12.00 37.09 -16.13
CA GLN A 594 12.46 37.42 -17.48
C GLN A 594 12.97 36.18 -18.22
N ARG A 595 13.79 35.34 -17.57
CA ARG A 595 14.29 34.08 -18.12
C ARG A 595 13.14 33.16 -18.55
N LEU A 596 12.14 32.99 -17.69
CA LEU A 596 10.95 32.19 -17.97
C LEU A 596 10.07 32.75 -19.10
N LYS A 597 10.16 34.04 -19.44
CA LYS A 597 9.44 34.63 -20.59
C LYS A 597 10.19 34.42 -21.90
N THR A 598 11.51 34.29 -21.85
CA THR A 598 12.38 34.15 -23.03
C THR A 598 12.60 32.70 -23.44
N GLU A 599 12.48 31.75 -22.50
CA GLU A 599 12.58 30.29 -22.70
C GLU A 599 11.23 29.60 -22.90
#